data_AF-A0A842YIE0-F1
#
_entry.id   AF-A0A842YIE0-F1
#
_cell.length_a   1.000
_cell.length_b   1.000
_cell.length_c   1.000
_cell.angle_alpha   90.00
_cell.angle_beta   90.00
_cell.angle_gamma   90.00
#
_symmetry.space_group_name_H-M   'P 1'
#
loop_
_entity.id
_entity.type
_entity.pdbx_description
1 polymer ?
#
loop_
_entity_poly.entity_id
_entity_poly.type
_entity_poly.pdbx_seq_one_letter_code
_entity_poly.pdbx_strand_id
1 'polypeptide(L)'
;MTQLIDNPAAGTYHKACVRGLQQARVQAAEDRLTKPLIRTGPRGSGEFREASWEEALDYVADHLREIKIKHGMENVLYLGGSGGPRGSLHNPKRLTQRFLNMYGGYIERKDNYS
;
A
#
# COMPACT_ATOMS: atom_id res chain seq x y z
N MET A 1 -12.32 -3.11 24.58
CA MET A 1 -11.78 -3.69 23.33
C MET A 1 -12.90 -3.64 22.30
N THR A 2 -12.69 -3.01 21.14
CA THR A 2 -13.72 -2.87 20.10
C THR A 2 -14.11 -4.25 19.56
N GLN A 3 -15.39 -4.60 19.62
CA GLN A 3 -15.92 -5.86 19.09
C GLN A 3 -16.51 -5.64 17.70
N LEU A 4 -16.10 -6.47 16.75
CA LEU A 4 -16.72 -6.51 15.42
C LEU A 4 -17.87 -7.52 15.45
N ILE A 5 -18.99 -7.14 14.86
CA ILE A 5 -20.18 -7.97 14.71
C ILE A 5 -20.57 -8.05 13.23
N ASP A 6 -21.43 -9.01 12.88
CA ASP A 6 -22.00 -9.07 11.54
C ASP A 6 -22.77 -7.80 11.22
N ASN A 7 -22.71 -7.36 9.97
CA ASN A 7 -23.57 -6.27 9.51
C ASN A 7 -25.04 -6.74 9.53
N PRO A 8 -25.92 -6.12 10.33
CA PRO A 8 -27.31 -6.55 10.44
C PRO A 8 -28.08 -6.44 9.11
N ALA A 9 -27.63 -5.60 8.18
CA ALA A 9 -28.23 -5.44 6.86
C ALA A 9 -27.75 -6.49 5.83
N ALA A 10 -26.78 -7.35 6.15
CA ALA A 10 -26.16 -8.25 5.18
C ALA A 10 -27.00 -9.52 4.89
N GLY A 11 -28.09 -9.72 5.63
CA GLY A 11 -28.97 -10.89 5.50
C GLY A 11 -28.39 -12.15 6.14
N THR A 12 -29.12 -13.26 6.03
CA THR A 12 -28.87 -14.50 6.78
C THR A 12 -27.52 -15.14 6.46
N TYR A 13 -27.04 -15.01 5.22
CA TYR A 13 -25.89 -15.77 4.72
C TYR A 13 -24.57 -14.99 4.71
N HIS A 14 -24.59 -13.66 4.86
CA HIS A 14 -23.35 -12.87 4.95
C HIS A 14 -22.91 -12.77 6.41
N LYS A 15 -22.20 -13.82 6.85
CA LYS A 15 -21.58 -13.91 8.16
C LYS A 15 -20.08 -13.68 8.06
N ALA A 16 -19.52 -12.90 8.98
CA ALA A 16 -18.08 -12.70 9.04
C ALA A 16 -17.40 -14.00 9.48
N CYS A 17 -16.35 -14.42 8.77
CA CYS A 17 -15.52 -15.53 9.23
C CYS A 17 -14.67 -15.09 10.43
N VAL A 18 -14.05 -16.06 11.12
CA VAL A 18 -13.19 -15.81 12.29
C VAL A 18 -12.10 -14.76 12.03
N ARG A 19 -11.51 -14.75 10.82
CA ARG A 19 -10.49 -13.75 10.42
C ARG A 19 -11.07 -12.34 10.27
N GLY A 20 -12.33 -12.23 9.84
CA GLY A 20 -13.04 -10.95 9.74
C GLY A 20 -13.35 -10.38 11.12
N LEU A 21 -13.83 -11.21 12.03
CA LEU A 21 -14.14 -10.80 13.41
C LEU A 21 -12.89 -10.41 14.22
N GLN A 22 -11.72 -10.93 13.85
CA GLN A 22 -10.45 -10.62 14.51
C GLN A 22 -9.74 -9.36 13.96
N GLN A 23 -10.30 -8.64 12.98
CA GLN A 23 -9.62 -7.47 12.38
C GLN A 23 -9.29 -6.36 13.38
N ALA A 24 -10.05 -6.22 14.47
CA ALA A 24 -9.74 -5.27 15.54
C ALA A 24 -8.35 -5.53 16.18
N ARG A 25 -7.92 -6.80 16.24
CA ARG A 25 -6.57 -7.16 16.73
C ARG A 25 -5.48 -6.74 15.78
N VAL A 26 -5.71 -6.86 14.46
CA VAL A 26 -4.75 -6.41 13.43
C VAL A 26 -4.59 -4.88 13.48
N GLN A 27 -5.68 -4.15 13.68
CA GLN A 27 -5.63 -2.69 13.79
C GLN A 27 -4.93 -2.21 15.08
N ALA A 28 -5.07 -2.95 16.17
CA ALA A 28 -4.46 -2.65 17.45
C ALA A 28 -3.10 -3.35 17.67
N ALA A 29 -2.54 -4.00 16.64
CA ALA A 29 -1.28 -4.71 16.76
C ALA A 29 -0.14 -3.74 17.12
N GLU A 30 0.68 -4.12 18.10
CA GLU A 30 1.77 -3.28 18.64
C GLU A 30 2.87 -3.01 17.60
N ASP A 31 3.10 -3.96 16.70
CA ASP A 31 4.07 -3.90 15.61
C ASP A 31 3.51 -3.20 14.35
N ARG A 32 2.27 -2.69 14.40
CA ARG A 32 1.68 -1.99 13.26
C ARG A 32 2.40 -0.66 13.03
N LEU A 33 2.87 -0.45 11.80
CA LEU A 33 3.42 0.84 11.38
C LEU A 33 2.35 1.94 11.44
N THR A 34 2.65 3.00 12.19
CA THR A 34 1.77 4.17 12.36
C THR A 34 2.35 5.45 11.77
N LYS A 35 3.62 5.43 11.38
CA LYS A 35 4.35 6.53 10.75
C LYS A 35 5.17 6.01 9.57
N PRO A 36 5.46 6.87 8.57
CA PRO A 36 6.44 6.57 7.54
C PRO A 36 7.82 6.27 8.14
N LEU A 37 8.53 5.35 7.50
CA LEU A 37 9.90 4.96 7.87
C LEU A 37 10.82 5.11 6.67
N ILE A 38 11.99 5.72 6.86
CA ILE A 38 13.04 5.86 5.84
C ILE A 38 14.24 5.01 6.25
N ARG A 39 14.74 4.21 5.31
CA ARG A 39 15.91 3.33 5.53
C ARG A 39 17.16 4.19 5.71
N THR A 40 17.93 3.93 6.76
CA THR A 40 19.19 4.64 7.06
C THR A 40 20.43 3.78 6.83
N GLY A 41 20.26 2.45 6.76
CA GLY A 41 21.35 1.50 6.57
C GLY A 41 21.41 0.83 5.19
N PRO A 42 22.35 -0.13 5.02
CA PRO A 42 22.42 -0.97 3.83
C PRO A 42 21.11 -1.72 3.55
N ARG A 43 20.86 -2.05 2.28
CA ARG A 43 19.68 -2.82 1.90
C ARG A 43 19.69 -4.18 2.63
N GLY A 44 18.61 -4.46 3.36
CA GLY A 44 18.48 -5.69 4.14
C GLY A 44 18.94 -5.59 5.59
N SER A 45 19.50 -4.45 6.05
CA SER A 45 19.92 -4.30 7.45
C SER A 45 18.76 -4.18 8.45
N GLY A 46 17.57 -3.80 7.98
CA GLY A 46 16.43 -3.55 8.86
C GLY A 46 16.49 -2.21 9.61
N GLU A 47 17.43 -1.33 9.26
CA GLU A 47 17.63 -0.05 9.93
C GLU A 47 16.79 1.06 9.29
N PHE A 48 15.88 1.63 10.09
CA PHE A 48 14.98 2.69 9.67
C PHE A 48 14.86 3.77 10.73
N ARG A 49 14.57 4.99 10.28
CA ARG A 49 14.13 6.09 11.15
C ARG A 49 12.70 6.49 10.80
N GLU A 50 11.98 7.03 11.78
CA GLU A 50 10.70 7.69 11.53
C GLU A 50 10.88 8.95 10.66
N ALA A 51 9.84 9.25 9.88
CA ALA A 51 9.75 10.44 9.04
C ALA A 51 8.35 11.03 9.09
N SER A 52 8.22 12.30 8.72
CA SER A 52 6.90 12.90 8.48
C SER A 52 6.32 12.39 7.15
N TRP A 53 5.00 12.56 6.95
CA TRP A 53 4.37 12.26 5.66
C TRP A 53 4.90 13.17 4.55
N GLU A 54 5.13 14.45 4.83
CA GLU A 54 5.70 15.40 3.87
C GLU A 54 7.09 14.94 3.42
N GLU A 55 7.99 14.63 4.36
CA GLU A 55 9.33 14.15 4.07
C GLU A 55 9.32 12.84 3.27
N ALA A 56 8.46 11.88 3.66
CA ALA A 56 8.38 10.60 2.98
C ALA A 56 7.87 10.74 1.53
N LEU A 57 6.90 11.64 1.30
CA LEU A 57 6.37 11.90 -0.02
C LEU A 57 7.38 12.63 -0.91
N ASP A 58 8.08 13.63 -0.38
CA ASP A 58 9.15 14.34 -1.08
C ASP A 58 10.29 13.39 -1.44
N TYR A 59 10.70 12.55 -0.49
CA TYR A 59 11.72 11.53 -0.72
C TYR A 59 11.36 10.61 -1.90
N VAL A 60 10.12 10.10 -1.95
CA VAL A 60 9.66 9.25 -3.06
C VAL A 60 9.55 10.03 -4.36
N ALA A 61 9.04 11.26 -4.34
CA ALA A 61 8.87 12.09 -5.51
C ALA A 61 10.21 12.44 -6.17
N ASP A 62 11.21 12.78 -5.36
CA ASP A 62 12.57 13.11 -5.83
C ASP A 62 13.24 11.90 -6.48
N HIS A 63 13.20 10.74 -5.83
CA HIS A 63 13.79 9.52 -6.40
C HIS A 63 13.06 9.08 -7.68
N LEU A 64 11.73 9.20 -7.72
CA LEU A 64 10.97 8.88 -8.93
C LEU A 64 11.32 9.85 -10.07
N ARG A 65 11.51 11.14 -9.78
CA ARG A 65 11.98 12.14 -10.75
C ARG A 65 13.38 11.82 -11.25
N GLU A 66 14.28 11.45 -10.37
CA GLU A 66 15.65 11.05 -10.73
C GLU A 66 15.67 9.84 -11.64
N ILE A 67 14.90 8.79 -11.32
CA ILE A 67 14.77 7.59 -12.17
C ILE A 67 14.25 7.98 -13.54
N LYS A 68 13.20 8.79 -13.60
CA LYS A 68 12.63 9.26 -14.88
C LYS A 68 13.67 9.97 -15.73
N ILE A 69 14.46 10.87 -15.14
CA ILE A 69 15.47 11.67 -15.87
C ILE A 69 16.67 10.82 -16.30
N LYS A 70 17.17 9.95 -15.42
CA LYS A 70 18.42 9.21 -15.64
C LYS A 70 18.22 7.91 -16.42
N HIS A 71 17.07 7.26 -16.25
CA HIS A 71 16.83 5.89 -16.70
C HIS A 71 15.50 5.69 -17.45
N GLY A 72 14.60 6.67 -17.46
CA GLY A 72 13.27 6.52 -18.07
C GLY A 72 12.28 5.74 -17.19
N MET A 73 11.00 5.86 -17.53
CA MET A 73 9.90 5.28 -16.74
C MET A 73 9.74 3.77 -16.93
N GLU A 74 10.35 3.20 -17.97
CA GLU A 74 10.50 1.75 -18.19
C GLU A 74 11.34 1.05 -17.11
N ASN A 75 12.01 1.81 -16.24
CA ASN A 75 12.70 1.29 -15.06
C ASN A 75 11.85 1.32 -13.78
N VAL A 76 10.58 1.72 -13.87
CA VAL A 76 9.63 1.73 -12.75
C VAL A 76 8.65 0.58 -12.90
N LEU A 77 8.72 -0.40 -12.00
CA LEU A 77 7.78 -1.52 -11.93
C LEU A 77 6.64 -1.21 -10.95
N TYR A 78 5.40 -1.28 -11.42
CA TYR A 78 4.25 -1.24 -10.53
C TYR A 78 4.02 -2.61 -9.87
N LEU A 79 4.17 -2.65 -8.54
CA LEU A 79 3.88 -3.82 -7.71
C LEU A 79 2.66 -3.56 -6.83
N GLY A 80 1.47 -3.86 -7.36
CA GLY A 80 0.22 -3.85 -6.61
C GLY A 80 -0.06 -5.20 -5.94
N GLY A 81 -0.32 -5.18 -4.63
CA GLY A 81 -0.74 -6.36 -3.86
C GLY A 81 -2.26 -6.46 -3.64
N SER A 82 -2.72 -7.62 -3.14
CA SER A 82 -4.08 -7.80 -2.62
C SER A 82 -4.21 -7.30 -1.17
N GLY A 83 -5.40 -6.89 -0.75
CA GLY A 83 -5.70 -6.56 0.65
C GLY A 83 -5.78 -5.06 0.99
N GLY A 84 -5.44 -4.18 0.04
CA GLY A 84 -5.68 -2.74 0.18
C GLY A 84 -7.17 -2.36 0.06
N PRO A 85 -7.58 -1.16 0.51
CA PRO A 85 -8.96 -0.71 0.45
C PRO A 85 -9.41 -0.59 -1.02
N ARG A 86 -10.22 -1.54 -1.48
CA ARG A 86 -10.81 -1.53 -2.84
C ARG A 86 -12.08 -0.68 -2.95
N GLY A 87 -12.39 0.10 -1.92
CA GLY A 87 -13.51 1.03 -1.92
C GLY A 87 -13.34 2.12 -2.98
N SER A 88 -14.46 2.71 -3.42
CA SER A 88 -14.50 3.68 -4.51
C SER A 88 -13.61 4.91 -4.29
N LEU A 89 -13.36 5.29 -3.03
CA LEU A 89 -12.55 6.46 -2.67
C LEU A 89 -11.05 6.17 -2.62
N HIS A 90 -10.66 5.00 -2.10
CA HIS A 90 -9.26 4.73 -1.75
C HIS A 90 -8.55 3.80 -2.72
N ASN A 91 -9.26 3.26 -3.73
CA ASN A 91 -8.81 2.25 -4.70
C ASN A 91 -7.36 2.46 -5.18
N PRO A 92 -6.36 1.93 -4.46
CA PRO A 92 -4.98 2.35 -4.64
C PRO A 92 -4.45 1.75 -5.94
N LYS A 93 -5.00 0.61 -6.38
CA LYS A 93 -4.68 0.02 -7.68
C LYS A 93 -4.95 1.00 -8.81
N ARG A 94 -6.20 1.46 -8.94
CA ARG A 94 -6.60 2.35 -10.05
C ARG A 94 -5.91 3.71 -9.95
N LEU A 95 -5.80 4.27 -8.75
CA LEU A 95 -5.21 5.59 -8.53
C LEU A 95 -3.71 5.60 -8.84
N THR A 96 -2.95 4.61 -8.35
CA THR A 96 -1.50 4.52 -8.62
C THR A 96 -1.23 4.24 -10.10
N GLN A 97 -1.98 3.34 -10.74
CA GLN A 97 -1.85 3.10 -12.19
C GLN A 97 -2.13 4.37 -13.00
N ARG A 98 -3.19 5.11 -12.66
CA ARG A 98 -3.52 6.39 -13.33
C ARG A 98 -2.41 7.42 -13.13
N PHE A 99 -1.91 7.56 -11.90
CA PHE A 99 -0.79 8.46 -11.60
C PHE A 99 0.43 8.13 -12.45
N LEU A 100 0.89 6.87 -12.45
CA LEU A 100 2.09 6.48 -13.21
C LEU A 100 1.91 6.66 -14.72
N ASN A 101 0.73 6.32 -15.26
CA ASN A 101 0.41 6.55 -16.68
C ASN A 101 0.50 8.04 -17.06
N MET A 102 -0.02 8.94 -16.21
CA MET A 102 0.08 10.38 -16.45
C MET A 102 1.51 10.93 -16.22
N TYR A 103 2.27 10.31 -15.32
CA TYR A 103 3.61 10.75 -14.98
C TYR A 103 4.65 10.40 -16.06
N GLY A 104 4.42 9.34 -16.84
CA GLY A 104 5.27 8.96 -17.96
C GLY A 104 5.29 7.46 -18.30
N GLY A 105 4.37 6.68 -17.74
CA GLY A 105 4.29 5.23 -17.92
C GLY A 105 4.95 4.45 -16.79
N TYR A 106 4.88 3.11 -16.88
CA TYR A 106 5.52 2.17 -15.96
C TYR A 106 5.52 0.77 -16.59
N ILE A 107 6.35 -0.14 -16.09
CA ILE A 107 6.28 -1.56 -16.42
C ILE A 107 5.20 -2.21 -15.56
N GLU A 108 4.25 -2.87 -16.21
CA GLU A 108 3.24 -3.69 -15.55
C GLU A 108 3.67 -5.15 -15.54
N ARG A 109 3.50 -5.82 -14.40
CA ARG A 109 3.69 -7.27 -14.32
C ARG A 109 2.58 -7.95 -15.14
N LYS A 110 2.96 -8.70 -16.17
CA LYS A 110 2.07 -9.63 -16.87
C LYS A 110 2.26 -11.02 -16.26
N ASP A 111 1.34 -11.41 -15.40
CA ASP A 111 1.36 -12.70 -14.72
C ASP A 111 -0.03 -13.33 -14.84
N ASN A 112 -0.09 -14.62 -15.15
CA ASN A 112 -1.28 -15.43 -14.94
C ASN A 112 -1.15 -15.96 -13.51
N TYR A 113 -2.03 -15.54 -12.60
CA TYR A 113 -2.17 -16.25 -11.33
C TYR A 113 -2.72 -17.68 -11.63
N SER A 114 -1.88 -18.55 -12.16
CA SER A 114 -2.12 -19.94 -12.55
C SER A 114 -0.82 -20.71 -12.42
#